data_AF-A0A3Q3GH89-F1
#
_entry.id   AF-A0A3Q3GH89-F1
#
_cell.length_a   1.000
_cell.length_b   1.000
_cell.length_c   1.000
_cell.angle_alpha   90.00
_cell.angle_beta   90.00
_cell.angle_gamma   90.00
#
_symmetry.space_group_name_H-M   'P 1'
#
loop_
_entity.id
_entity.type
_entity.pdbx_description
1 polymer ?
#
loop_
_entity_poly.entity_id
_entity_poly.type
_entity_poly.pdbx_seq_one_letter_code
_entity_poly.pdbx_strand_id
1 'polypeptide(L)'
;MKMAGRVTWLLNSIDDLKNIDFGPSVPEHSLVLLYWFAHTVNIDADSIWLTFDPDNDEYGAHHFGNYGNMLDLPRGYKYYTVGNLKDNILRPLPDYVVNPPTSPNEGNRDRIIFSVWNQRINQVYITQHFGNPDIYGTEYDPNRTYHITTNLLRQIREFSMGGNYQTLLSLRNRFGSNADVSSIINRWGRLACLVLFLSIVRQRNVYRAQLQSGRTGNSNISRLGTHELSWNTRSGINHTPHHPDDNQWLMFLLFLVIIVFLLVCGFFLSK
;
A
#
# COMPACT_ATOMS: atom_id res chain seq x y z
N MET A 1 -1.25 -11.50 -30.95
CA MET A 1 -0.04 -10.66 -30.93
C MET A 1 -0.26 -9.51 -29.94
N LYS A 2 0.30 -9.59 -28.72
CA LYS A 2 0.32 -8.48 -27.76
C LYS A 2 1.78 -8.27 -27.36
N MET A 3 2.47 -7.47 -28.17
CA MET A 3 3.79 -6.93 -27.85
C MET A 3 3.57 -5.47 -27.50
N ALA A 4 3.39 -5.20 -26.22
CA ALA A 4 3.54 -3.86 -25.68
C ALA A 4 4.47 -4.02 -24.48
N GLY A 5 5.78 -3.88 -24.71
CA GLY A 5 6.73 -3.61 -23.63
C GLY A 5 6.26 -2.35 -22.93
N ARG A 6 5.73 -2.53 -21.71
CA ARG A 6 4.81 -1.58 -21.08
C ARG A 6 5.55 -0.81 -20.01
N VAL A 7 5.43 0.52 -20.06
CA VAL A 7 5.98 1.50 -19.10
C VAL A 7 5.90 0.95 -17.67
N THR A 8 7.05 0.68 -17.06
CA THR A 8 7.11 0.34 -15.64
C THR A 8 7.06 1.63 -14.84
N TRP A 9 6.03 1.80 -14.01
CA TRP A 9 5.85 2.98 -13.19
C TRP A 9 6.90 2.99 -12.06
N LEU A 10 7.56 4.13 -11.86
CA LEU A 10 8.57 4.30 -10.81
C LEU A 10 7.92 4.75 -9.50
N LEU A 11 8.20 4.06 -8.41
CA LEU A 11 7.76 4.40 -7.06
C LEU A 11 8.98 4.82 -6.26
N ASN A 12 9.08 6.12 -5.98
CA ASN A 12 10.24 6.71 -5.36
C ASN A 12 10.03 7.06 -3.88
N SER A 13 8.78 7.11 -3.42
CA SER A 13 8.43 7.58 -2.08
C SER A 13 7.15 6.95 -1.55
N ILE A 14 6.92 7.02 -0.24
CA ILE A 14 5.67 6.59 0.40
C ILE A 14 4.47 7.37 -0.15
N ASP A 15 4.67 8.62 -0.57
CA ASP A 15 3.62 9.39 -1.22
C ASP A 15 3.25 8.84 -2.60
N ASP A 16 4.18 8.21 -3.32
CA ASP A 16 3.87 7.50 -4.57
C ASP A 16 3.02 6.26 -4.27
N LEU A 17 3.32 5.53 -3.19
CA LEU A 17 2.49 4.39 -2.75
C LEU A 17 1.04 4.80 -2.49
N LYS A 18 0.80 5.95 -1.85
CA LYS A 18 -0.58 6.47 -1.61
C LYS A 18 -1.39 6.71 -2.89
N ASN A 19 -0.72 6.89 -4.02
CA ASN A 19 -1.37 7.14 -5.31
C ASN A 19 -1.62 5.85 -6.10
N ILE A 20 -1.12 4.70 -5.62
CA ILE A 20 -1.45 3.40 -6.17
C ILE A 20 -2.79 2.98 -5.59
N ASP A 21 -3.65 2.45 -6.46
CA ASP A 21 -4.86 1.78 -6.03
C ASP A 21 -4.49 0.40 -5.48
N PHE A 22 -4.27 0.27 -4.18
CA PHE A 22 -4.21 -1.03 -3.49
C PHE A 22 -5.64 -1.59 -3.33
N GLY A 23 -5.79 -2.93 -3.37
CA GLY A 23 -7.07 -3.63 -3.37
C GLY A 23 -7.34 -4.41 -4.68
N PRO A 24 -8.38 -4.07 -5.49
CA PRO A 24 -8.72 -4.80 -6.73
C PRO A 24 -7.59 -4.83 -7.78
N SER A 25 -6.63 -3.92 -7.61
CA SER A 25 -5.58 -3.58 -8.54
C SER A 25 -4.25 -4.25 -8.16
N VAL A 26 -3.79 -4.09 -6.92
CA VAL A 26 -2.61 -4.75 -6.31
C VAL A 26 -3.00 -5.15 -4.88
N PRO A 27 -2.72 -6.38 -4.40
CA PRO A 27 -3.11 -6.80 -3.04
C PRO A 27 -2.52 -5.83 -2.00
N GLU A 28 -3.31 -5.42 -1.01
CA GLU A 28 -2.80 -4.65 0.13
C GLU A 28 -1.66 -5.38 0.85
N HIS A 29 -1.69 -6.72 0.87
CA HIS A 29 -0.66 -7.59 1.40
C HIS A 29 0.72 -7.33 0.76
N SER A 30 0.76 -6.84 -0.49
CA SER A 30 2.01 -6.44 -1.15
C SER A 30 2.76 -5.35 -0.36
N LEU A 31 2.06 -4.48 0.38
CA LEU A 31 2.69 -3.49 1.26
C LEU A 31 3.39 -4.15 2.45
N VAL A 32 2.82 -5.22 2.99
CA VAL A 32 3.41 -5.98 4.09
C VAL A 32 4.66 -6.71 3.60
N LEU A 33 4.60 -7.33 2.43
CA LEU A 33 5.77 -7.96 1.80
C LEU A 33 6.86 -6.92 1.50
N LEU A 34 6.51 -5.75 0.99
CA LEU A 34 7.46 -4.66 0.73
C LEU A 34 8.09 -4.12 2.02
N TYR A 35 7.29 -3.99 3.08
CA TYR A 35 7.78 -3.63 4.40
C TYR A 35 8.80 -4.64 4.91
N TRP A 36 8.48 -5.93 4.83
CA TRP A 36 9.39 -7.01 5.22
C TRP A 36 10.69 -6.96 4.40
N PHE A 37 10.59 -6.83 3.07
CA PHE A 37 11.76 -6.81 2.20
C PHE A 37 12.69 -5.66 2.53
N ALA A 38 12.15 -4.44 2.70
CA ALA A 38 12.91 -3.25 3.07
C ALA A 38 13.65 -3.40 4.41
N HIS A 39 13.08 -4.13 5.37
CA HIS A 39 13.69 -4.39 6.68
C HIS A 39 14.62 -5.61 6.70
N THR A 40 14.56 -6.47 5.68
CA THR A 40 15.36 -7.68 5.60
C THR A 40 16.67 -7.44 4.88
N VAL A 41 16.65 -6.73 3.76
CA VAL A 41 17.87 -6.41 3.00
C VAL A 41 18.73 -5.36 3.71
N ASN A 42 20.04 -5.39 3.47
CA ASN A 42 20.89 -4.30 3.90
C ASN A 42 20.82 -3.17 2.87
N ILE A 43 20.78 -1.92 3.35
CA ILE A 43 20.73 -0.72 2.50
C ILE A 43 21.76 0.26 3.00
N ASP A 44 22.74 0.54 2.14
CA ASP A 44 23.80 1.52 2.37
C ASP A 44 23.52 2.79 1.56
N ALA A 45 24.45 3.74 1.51
CA ALA A 45 24.27 5.07 0.90
C ALA A 45 23.80 5.06 -0.57
N ASP A 46 24.17 4.04 -1.37
CA ASP A 46 23.79 3.94 -2.79
C ASP A 46 23.52 2.49 -3.24
N SER A 47 23.46 1.53 -2.31
CA SER A 47 23.42 0.11 -2.64
C SER A 47 22.50 -0.66 -1.72
N ILE A 48 21.90 -1.70 -2.29
CA ILE A 48 21.08 -2.68 -1.57
C ILE A 48 21.81 -4.01 -1.68
N TRP A 49 21.90 -4.74 -0.56
CA TRP A 49 22.60 -6.01 -0.48
C TRP A 49 21.69 -7.08 0.11
N LEU A 50 21.77 -8.29 -0.46
CA LEU A 50 21.09 -9.45 0.10
C LEU A 50 21.65 -9.79 1.49
N THR A 51 20.76 -10.26 2.35
CA THR A 51 21.05 -10.80 3.68
C THR A 51 20.60 -12.25 3.82
N PHE A 52 20.14 -12.83 2.71
CA PHE A 52 19.57 -14.17 2.59
C PHE A 52 19.96 -14.76 1.23
N ASP A 53 19.87 -16.07 1.11
CA ASP A 53 20.27 -16.80 -0.10
C ASP A 53 19.04 -17.24 -0.93
N PRO A 54 18.74 -16.55 -2.04
CA PRO A 54 17.61 -16.88 -2.89
C PRO A 54 17.86 -18.12 -3.78
N ASP A 55 19.10 -18.63 -3.88
CA ASP A 55 19.37 -19.90 -4.58
C ASP A 55 18.96 -21.11 -3.70
N ASN A 56 18.79 -20.90 -2.39
CA ASN A 56 18.40 -21.92 -1.41
C ASN A 56 16.93 -21.79 -0.94
N ASP A 57 16.06 -21.12 -1.70
CA ASP A 57 14.64 -20.96 -1.35
C ASP A 57 14.40 -20.30 0.03
N GLU A 58 15.35 -19.52 0.55
CA GLU A 58 15.11 -18.76 1.77
C GLU A 58 13.98 -17.74 1.53
N TYR A 59 13.00 -17.71 2.44
CA TYR A 59 11.77 -16.91 2.35
C TYR A 59 10.88 -17.22 1.13
N GLY A 60 11.06 -18.38 0.49
CA GLY A 60 10.32 -18.79 -0.70
C GLY A 60 10.82 -18.10 -1.97
N ALA A 61 12.03 -17.53 -1.91
CA ALA A 61 12.65 -16.85 -3.03
C ALA A 61 13.14 -17.87 -4.08
N HIS A 62 12.83 -17.64 -5.34
CA HIS A 62 13.25 -18.53 -6.43
C HIS A 62 13.50 -17.74 -7.70
N HIS A 63 14.08 -18.38 -8.73
CA HIS A 63 14.40 -17.73 -9.99
C HIS A 63 13.16 -17.14 -10.68
N PHE A 64 13.30 -15.90 -11.14
CA PHE A 64 12.30 -15.23 -11.96
C PHE A 64 12.63 -15.42 -13.45
N GLY A 65 11.77 -16.16 -14.17
CA GLY A 65 12.00 -16.52 -15.57
C GLY A 65 11.68 -15.43 -16.61
N ASN A 66 11.01 -14.34 -16.24
CA ASN A 66 10.57 -13.26 -17.14
C ASN A 66 9.85 -13.74 -18.42
N TYR A 67 8.98 -14.74 -18.28
CA TYR A 67 8.19 -15.25 -19.41
C TYR A 67 7.37 -14.11 -20.05
N GLY A 68 7.34 -14.08 -21.39
CA GLY A 68 6.63 -13.03 -22.14
C GLY A 68 7.35 -11.68 -22.21
N ASN A 69 8.61 -11.58 -21.76
CA ASN A 69 9.41 -10.35 -21.75
C ASN A 69 8.70 -9.20 -21.00
N MET A 70 8.15 -9.51 -19.83
CA MET A 70 7.40 -8.55 -19.00
C MET A 70 8.25 -7.35 -18.59
N LEU A 71 9.52 -7.61 -18.25
CA LEU A 71 10.50 -6.62 -17.84
C LEU A 71 11.66 -6.58 -18.84
N ASP A 72 12.19 -5.38 -19.07
CA ASP A 72 13.48 -5.22 -19.73
C ASP A 72 14.58 -5.52 -18.70
N LEU A 73 15.19 -6.70 -18.83
CA LEU A 73 16.12 -7.25 -17.86
C LEU A 73 17.57 -7.09 -18.36
N PRO A 74 18.38 -6.20 -17.75
CA PRO A 74 19.79 -6.09 -18.07
C PRO A 74 20.52 -7.43 -18.04
N ARG A 75 21.44 -7.64 -18.99
CA ARG A 75 22.29 -8.84 -19.00
C ARG A 75 23.30 -8.80 -17.84
N GLY A 76 23.74 -9.97 -17.39
CA GLY A 76 24.77 -10.12 -16.35
C GLY A 76 24.23 -10.19 -14.91
N TYR A 77 22.90 -10.15 -14.73
CA TYR A 77 22.25 -10.31 -13.43
C TYR A 77 21.48 -11.62 -13.36
N LYS A 78 21.39 -12.20 -12.17
CA LYS A 78 20.39 -13.22 -11.84
C LYS A 78 19.11 -12.54 -11.37
N TYR A 79 17.96 -13.11 -11.69
CA TYR A 79 16.66 -12.55 -11.31
C TYR A 79 15.91 -13.51 -10.41
N TYR A 80 15.31 -12.97 -9.37
CA TYR A 80 14.58 -13.72 -8.37
C TYR A 80 13.24 -13.07 -8.07
N THR A 81 12.36 -13.85 -7.48
CA THR A 81 11.03 -13.44 -7.01
C THR A 81 10.78 -14.00 -5.62
N VAL A 82 10.12 -13.25 -4.76
CA VAL A 82 9.72 -13.65 -3.40
C VAL A 82 8.27 -13.21 -3.12
N GLY A 83 7.64 -13.81 -2.12
CA GLY A 83 6.23 -13.58 -1.78
C GLY A 83 5.34 -14.80 -1.98
N ASN A 84 5.92 -15.95 -2.35
CA ASN A 84 5.18 -17.19 -2.51
C ASN A 84 4.99 -17.89 -1.16
N LEU A 85 3.76 -17.93 -0.65
CA LEU A 85 3.41 -18.50 0.65
C LEU A 85 3.21 -20.03 0.61
N LYS A 86 4.17 -20.78 0.08
CA LYS A 86 4.11 -22.26 0.00
C LYS A 86 4.58 -22.95 1.28
N ASP A 87 4.11 -24.17 1.48
CA ASP A 87 4.68 -25.10 2.45
C ASP A 87 6.05 -25.63 1.97
N ASN A 88 6.94 -25.99 2.91
CA ASN A 88 8.30 -26.52 2.68
C ASN A 88 9.38 -25.51 2.25
N ILE A 89 9.31 -24.28 2.76
CA ILE A 89 10.35 -23.26 2.58
C ILE A 89 11.44 -23.43 3.66
N LEU A 90 12.73 -23.34 3.29
CA LEU A 90 13.86 -23.52 4.24
C LEU A 90 13.84 -22.50 5.38
N ARG A 91 13.49 -21.26 5.07
CA ARG A 91 13.27 -20.19 6.05
C ARG A 91 11.95 -19.49 5.74
N PRO A 92 10.85 -19.75 6.46
CA PRO A 92 9.56 -19.17 6.13
C PRO A 92 9.56 -17.65 6.32
N LEU A 93 8.70 -16.97 5.56
CA LEU A 93 8.39 -15.56 5.81
C LEU A 93 7.86 -15.37 7.24
N PRO A 94 8.12 -14.21 7.89
CA PRO A 94 7.62 -13.94 9.22
C PRO A 94 6.09 -14.04 9.28
N ASP A 95 5.56 -14.40 10.46
CA ASP A 95 4.12 -14.58 10.67
C ASP A 95 3.30 -13.33 10.28
N TYR A 96 3.80 -12.12 10.55
CA TYR A 96 3.09 -10.89 10.17
C TYR A 96 3.01 -10.67 8.65
N VAL A 97 3.81 -11.39 7.85
CA VAL A 97 3.70 -11.43 6.39
C VAL A 97 2.72 -12.54 6.01
N VAL A 98 2.90 -13.76 6.51
CA VAL A 98 2.00 -14.88 6.15
C VAL A 98 0.55 -14.61 6.59
N ASN A 99 0.36 -14.00 7.76
CA ASN A 99 -0.90 -13.67 8.40
C ASN A 99 -0.96 -12.16 8.71
N PRO A 100 -1.22 -11.30 7.71
CA PRO A 100 -1.11 -9.86 7.88
C PRO A 100 -2.23 -9.29 8.78
N PRO A 101 -1.93 -8.27 9.61
CA PRO A 101 -2.85 -7.77 10.64
C PRO A 101 -4.10 -7.08 10.11
N THR A 102 -4.07 -6.53 8.89
CA THR A 102 -5.16 -5.72 8.35
C THR A 102 -5.96 -6.40 7.24
N SER A 103 -5.42 -7.47 6.64
CA SER A 103 -5.97 -8.07 5.42
C SER A 103 -5.76 -9.60 5.39
N PRO A 104 -6.22 -10.36 6.41
CA PRO A 104 -5.86 -11.76 6.66
C PRO A 104 -6.31 -12.78 5.61
N ASN A 105 -7.00 -12.35 4.54
CA ASN A 105 -7.56 -13.20 3.49
C ASN A 105 -7.12 -12.80 2.08
N GLU A 106 -6.09 -11.96 1.95
CA GLU A 106 -5.53 -11.67 0.64
C GLU A 106 -4.67 -12.84 0.18
N GLY A 107 -5.11 -13.52 -0.87
CA GLY A 107 -4.43 -14.71 -1.37
C GLY A 107 -2.98 -14.47 -1.81
N ASN A 108 -2.23 -15.57 -2.00
CA ASN A 108 -0.82 -15.64 -2.37
C ASN A 108 -0.51 -15.12 -3.80
N ARG A 109 -0.73 -13.83 -4.03
CA ARG A 109 -0.59 -13.17 -5.34
C ARG A 109 0.56 -12.17 -5.41
N ASP A 110 0.82 -11.45 -4.34
CA ASP A 110 1.85 -10.41 -4.29
C ASP A 110 3.26 -10.96 -4.47
N ARG A 111 4.10 -10.24 -5.21
CA ARG A 111 5.49 -10.64 -5.47
C ARG A 111 6.40 -9.43 -5.42
N ILE A 112 7.63 -9.67 -4.98
CA ILE A 112 8.76 -8.77 -5.21
C ILE A 112 9.73 -9.47 -6.16
N ILE A 113 10.01 -8.84 -7.30
CA ILE A 113 11.06 -9.27 -8.22
C ILE A 113 12.30 -8.44 -7.94
N PHE A 114 13.47 -9.07 -7.92
CA PHE A 114 14.72 -8.35 -7.75
C PHE A 114 15.87 -8.97 -8.55
N SER A 115 16.82 -8.14 -8.94
CA SER A 115 17.99 -8.54 -9.73
C SER A 115 19.27 -8.46 -8.93
N VAL A 116 20.17 -9.41 -9.09
CA VAL A 116 21.34 -9.62 -8.23
C VAL A 116 22.61 -9.82 -9.05
N TRP A 117 23.68 -9.14 -8.66
CA TRP A 117 25.05 -9.38 -9.11
C TRP A 117 26.00 -9.40 -7.90
N ASN A 118 26.70 -10.51 -7.65
CA ASN A 118 27.59 -10.68 -6.49
C ASN A 118 26.96 -10.20 -5.16
N GLN A 119 25.73 -10.64 -4.86
CA GLN A 119 24.90 -10.25 -3.70
C GLN A 119 24.35 -8.82 -3.68
N ARG A 120 24.80 -7.94 -4.58
CA ARG A 120 24.24 -6.59 -4.73
C ARG A 120 22.93 -6.65 -5.51
N ILE A 121 21.89 -6.04 -4.97
CA ILE A 121 20.62 -5.87 -5.65
C ILE A 121 20.69 -4.62 -6.54
N ASN A 122 20.32 -4.77 -7.81
CA ASN A 122 20.35 -3.68 -8.80
C ASN A 122 18.96 -3.06 -9.05
N GLN A 123 17.95 -3.90 -9.24
CA GLN A 123 16.56 -3.45 -9.45
C GLN A 123 15.63 -4.22 -8.53
N VAL A 124 14.57 -3.55 -8.08
CA VAL A 124 13.51 -4.13 -7.25
C VAL A 124 12.17 -3.72 -7.84
N TYR A 125 11.25 -4.66 -7.98
CA TYR A 125 9.91 -4.40 -8.48
C TYR A 125 8.89 -5.02 -7.53
N ILE A 126 7.76 -4.34 -7.34
CA ILE A 126 6.57 -4.93 -6.75
C ILE A 126 5.60 -5.27 -7.86
N THR A 127 4.95 -6.43 -7.76
CA THR A 127 3.99 -6.92 -8.75
C THR A 127 3.00 -7.88 -8.11
N GLN A 128 2.08 -8.39 -8.91
CA GLN A 128 1.13 -9.42 -8.51
C GLN A 128 1.05 -10.53 -9.56
N HIS A 129 0.60 -11.68 -9.11
CA HIS A 129 0.09 -12.74 -9.95
C HIS A 129 -1.39 -12.50 -10.27
N PHE A 130 -1.80 -12.80 -11.50
CA PHE A 130 -3.19 -12.81 -11.96
C PHE A 130 -3.53 -14.16 -12.62
N GLY A 131 -4.83 -14.42 -12.80
CA GLY A 131 -5.34 -15.67 -13.36
C GLY A 131 -5.85 -16.65 -12.30
N ASN A 132 -6.38 -17.79 -12.75
CA ASN A 132 -6.92 -18.82 -11.86
C ASN A 132 -5.85 -19.90 -11.61
N PRO A 133 -5.31 -20.00 -10.38
CA PRO A 133 -4.29 -20.99 -10.04
C PRO A 133 -4.73 -22.43 -10.31
N ASP A 134 -6.02 -22.73 -10.18
CA ASP A 134 -6.55 -24.09 -10.25
C ASP A 134 -6.65 -24.63 -11.70
N ILE A 135 -6.60 -23.75 -12.71
CA ILE A 135 -6.83 -24.14 -14.11
C ILE A 135 -5.55 -24.02 -14.94
N TYR A 136 -4.87 -22.88 -14.87
CA TYR A 136 -3.73 -22.58 -15.74
C TYR A 136 -2.48 -22.13 -14.96
N GLY A 137 -2.51 -22.20 -13.63
CA GLY A 137 -1.57 -21.45 -12.80
C GLY A 137 -1.83 -19.95 -12.88
N THR A 138 -0.88 -19.16 -12.36
CA THR A 138 -0.98 -17.71 -12.33
C THR A 138 0.23 -17.07 -12.99
N GLU A 139 0.02 -15.98 -13.73
CA GLU A 139 1.06 -15.23 -14.43
C GLU A 139 1.36 -13.90 -13.74
N TYR A 140 2.53 -13.32 -13.97
CA TYR A 140 2.88 -11.98 -13.49
C TYR A 140 2.14 -10.91 -14.28
N ASP A 141 1.57 -9.91 -13.61
CA ASP A 141 0.81 -8.83 -14.25
C ASP A 141 1.73 -7.66 -14.71
N PRO A 142 2.06 -7.53 -16.00
CA PRO A 142 2.86 -6.41 -16.51
C PRO A 142 2.27 -5.04 -16.19
N ASN A 143 0.95 -4.95 -16.04
CA ASN A 143 0.23 -3.69 -15.91
C ASN A 143 0.20 -3.20 -14.46
N ARG A 144 0.55 -4.10 -13.53
CA ARG A 144 0.58 -3.89 -12.10
C ARG A 144 1.97 -4.17 -11.55
N THR A 145 2.99 -3.94 -12.38
CA THR A 145 4.39 -4.03 -11.99
C THR A 145 4.99 -2.63 -11.89
N TYR A 146 5.62 -2.35 -10.74
CA TYR A 146 6.16 -1.05 -10.41
C TYR A 146 7.62 -1.17 -9.95
N HIS A 147 8.48 -0.30 -10.47
CA HIS A 147 9.89 -0.24 -10.11
C HIS A 147 10.06 0.52 -8.80
N ILE A 148 10.70 -0.09 -7.81
CA ILE A 148 10.93 0.44 -6.47
C ILE A 148 12.31 1.06 -6.39
N THR A 149 12.41 2.31 -5.95
CA THR A 149 13.72 2.92 -5.72
C THR A 149 14.25 2.64 -4.32
N THR A 150 15.58 2.76 -4.17
CA THR A 150 16.25 2.71 -2.86
C THR A 150 15.72 3.78 -1.91
N ASN A 151 15.29 4.95 -2.42
CA ASN A 151 14.72 6.01 -1.59
C ASN A 151 13.42 5.58 -0.92
N LEU A 152 12.54 4.89 -1.65
CA LEU A 152 11.32 4.34 -1.08
C LEU A 152 11.64 3.31 0.01
N LEU A 153 12.55 2.35 -0.26
CA LEU A 153 12.94 1.35 0.75
C LEU A 153 13.52 1.99 2.01
N ARG A 154 14.29 3.09 1.88
CA ARG A 154 14.79 3.86 3.04
C ARG A 154 13.66 4.47 3.85
N GLN A 155 12.69 5.11 3.20
CA GLN A 155 11.53 5.68 3.90
C GLN A 155 10.74 4.60 4.66
N ILE A 156 10.63 3.40 4.08
CA ILE A 156 9.99 2.26 4.74
C ILE A 156 10.80 1.82 5.97
N ARG A 157 12.14 1.77 5.90
CA ARG A 157 13.01 1.42 7.04
C ARG A 157 12.92 2.38 8.22
N GLU A 158 12.49 3.62 8.01
CA GLU A 158 12.24 4.58 9.09
C GLU A 158 11.13 4.08 10.04
N PHE A 159 10.26 3.16 9.57
CA PHE A 159 9.30 2.44 10.39
C PHE A 159 9.92 1.21 11.04
N SER A 160 10.96 1.37 11.85
CA SER A 160 11.67 0.24 12.45
C SER A 160 10.83 -0.49 13.51
N MET A 161 10.94 -1.82 13.64
CA MET A 161 10.24 -2.58 14.68
C MET A 161 10.57 -2.07 16.09
N GLY A 162 9.57 -1.63 16.85
CA GLY A 162 9.75 -1.15 18.24
C GLY A 162 9.89 0.36 18.42
N GLY A 163 9.49 1.16 17.42
CA GLY A 163 9.43 2.63 17.56
C GLY A 163 8.57 3.05 18.75
N ASN A 164 9.07 4.01 19.54
CA ASN A 164 8.31 4.58 20.65
C ASN A 164 7.26 5.59 20.15
N TYR A 165 6.36 6.00 21.04
CA TYR A 165 5.28 6.95 20.74
C TYR A 165 5.74 8.19 19.96
N GLN A 166 6.86 8.81 20.38
CA GLN A 166 7.35 10.04 19.77
C GLN A 166 7.84 9.82 18.35
N THR A 167 8.52 8.70 18.10
CA THR A 167 8.95 8.31 16.75
C THR A 167 7.75 8.08 15.85
N LEU A 168 6.76 7.28 16.28
CA LEU A 168 5.56 7.01 15.48
C LEU A 168 4.75 8.29 15.22
N LEU A 169 4.63 9.17 16.21
CA LEU A 169 3.95 10.45 16.05
C LEU A 169 4.68 11.34 15.04
N SER A 170 6.01 11.38 15.07
CA SER A 170 6.82 12.09 14.08
C SER A 170 6.60 11.56 12.67
N LEU A 171 6.66 10.24 12.47
CA LEU A 171 6.40 9.58 11.18
C LEU A 171 4.98 9.89 10.67
N ARG A 172 3.97 9.72 11.54
CA ARG A 172 2.57 10.01 11.25
C ARG A 172 2.39 11.45 10.75
N ASN A 173 2.99 12.42 11.44
CA ASN A 173 2.90 13.84 11.06
C ASN A 173 3.66 14.15 9.77
N ARG A 174 4.89 13.61 9.62
CA ARG A 174 5.72 13.82 8.44
C ARG A 174 5.04 13.35 7.16
N PHE A 175 4.35 12.22 7.20
CA PHE A 175 3.58 11.70 6.07
C PHE A 175 2.11 12.15 6.05
N GLY A 176 1.74 13.15 6.86
CA GLY A 176 0.42 13.78 6.80
C GLY A 176 -0.76 12.85 7.11
N SER A 177 -0.54 11.81 7.91
CA SER A 177 -1.59 10.87 8.28
C SER A 177 -2.36 11.34 9.49
N ASN A 178 -3.65 11.02 9.56
CA ASN A 178 -4.49 11.26 10.73
C ASN A 178 -4.53 10.10 11.74
N ALA A 179 -3.74 9.04 11.54
CA ALA A 179 -3.77 7.82 12.36
C ALA A 179 -3.57 8.10 13.86
N ASP A 180 -4.30 7.35 14.69
CA ASP A 180 -4.19 7.40 16.16
C ASP A 180 -3.04 6.50 16.62
N VAL A 181 -1.90 7.14 16.91
CA VAL A 181 -0.68 6.47 17.35
C VAL A 181 -0.85 5.76 18.70
N SER A 182 -1.61 6.34 19.63
CA SER A 182 -1.84 5.74 20.95
C SER A 182 -2.62 4.43 20.82
N SER A 183 -3.70 4.46 20.05
CA SER A 183 -4.51 3.27 19.75
C SER A 183 -3.69 2.20 19.02
N ILE A 184 -2.88 2.60 18.04
CA ILE A 184 -2.01 1.67 17.30
C ILE A 184 -1.02 0.97 18.22
N ILE A 185 -0.32 1.71 19.08
CA ILE A 185 0.66 1.14 20.01
C ILE A 185 -0.02 0.18 20.99
N ASN A 186 -1.12 0.61 21.61
CA ASN A 186 -1.82 -0.17 22.62
C ASN A 186 -2.39 -1.48 22.05
N ARG A 187 -2.85 -1.46 20.80
CA ARG A 187 -3.47 -2.62 20.16
C ARG A 187 -2.47 -3.57 19.52
N TRP A 188 -1.42 -3.05 18.90
CA TRP A 188 -0.55 -3.82 18.01
C TRP A 188 0.87 -4.03 18.53
N GLY A 189 1.26 -3.35 19.61
CA GLY A 189 2.54 -3.54 20.28
C GLY A 189 3.73 -3.53 19.31
N ARG A 190 4.37 -4.68 19.12
CA ARG A 190 5.53 -4.84 18.22
C ARG A 190 5.21 -4.56 16.73
N LEU A 191 3.96 -4.71 16.33
CA LEU A 191 3.48 -4.44 14.96
C LEU A 191 3.02 -2.99 14.76
N ALA A 192 3.12 -2.13 15.78
CA ALA A 192 2.66 -0.75 15.70
C ALA A 192 3.28 0.04 14.52
N CYS A 193 4.56 -0.18 14.22
CA CYS A 193 5.23 0.48 13.11
C CYS A 193 4.72 0.03 11.75
N LEU A 194 4.53 -1.28 11.56
CA LEU A 194 3.91 -1.85 10.37
C LEU A 194 2.48 -1.32 10.19
N VAL A 195 1.67 -1.35 11.25
CA VAL A 195 0.28 -0.89 11.19
C VAL A 195 0.20 0.61 10.93
N LEU A 196 1.12 1.41 11.47
CA LEU A 196 1.20 2.84 11.14
C LEU A 196 1.58 3.05 9.67
N PHE A 197 2.57 2.34 9.15
CA PHE A 197 2.95 2.38 7.74
C PHE A 197 1.76 2.07 6.83
N LEU A 198 1.05 0.96 7.09
CA LEU A 198 -0.16 0.58 6.36
C LEU A 198 -1.25 1.66 6.47
N SER A 199 -1.45 2.24 7.65
CA SER A 199 -2.42 3.32 7.88
C SER A 199 -2.10 4.58 7.09
N ILE A 200 -0.81 4.95 6.99
CA ILE A 200 -0.34 6.10 6.21
C ILE A 200 -0.58 5.88 4.72
N VAL A 201 -0.23 4.71 4.19
CA VAL A 201 -0.38 4.42 2.75
C VAL A 201 -1.85 4.30 2.37
N ARG A 202 -2.67 3.68 3.23
CA ARG A 202 -4.11 3.47 2.98
C ARG A 202 -4.94 4.74 3.09
N GLN A 203 -4.47 5.77 3.79
CA GLN A 203 -5.17 7.05 3.82
C GLN A 203 -5.15 7.68 2.42
N ARG A 204 -6.19 7.35 1.65
CA ARG A 204 -6.49 8.01 0.39
C ARG A 204 -6.44 9.51 0.63
N ASN A 205 -5.81 10.22 -0.30
CA ASN A 205 -5.53 11.66 -0.25
C ASN A 205 -6.81 12.53 -0.23
N VAL A 206 -7.69 12.38 0.76
CA VAL A 206 -8.85 13.26 0.98
C VAL A 206 -8.37 14.71 1.18
N TYR A 207 -7.19 14.88 1.79
CA TYR A 207 -6.59 16.18 2.05
C TYR A 207 -5.95 16.86 0.81
N ARG A 208 -5.49 16.12 -0.21
CA ARG A 208 -5.00 16.77 -1.45
C ARG A 208 -6.15 17.31 -2.30
N ALA A 209 -7.32 16.66 -2.29
CA ALA A 209 -8.50 17.18 -2.98
C ALA A 209 -8.95 18.54 -2.41
N GLN A 210 -8.85 18.73 -1.08
CA GLN A 210 -9.17 20.00 -0.42
C GLN A 210 -8.10 21.10 -0.65
N LEU A 211 -6.81 20.74 -0.69
CA LEU A 211 -5.73 21.69 -1.00
C LEU A 211 -5.70 22.11 -2.48
N GLN A 212 -6.18 21.24 -3.39
CA GLN A 212 -6.34 21.57 -4.81
C GLN A 212 -7.62 22.38 -5.07
N SER A 213 -8.71 22.13 -4.34
CA SER A 213 -9.94 22.95 -4.43
C SER A 213 -9.77 24.35 -3.83
N GLY A 214 -8.88 24.53 -2.87
CA GLY A 214 -8.55 25.85 -2.29
C GLY A 214 -7.64 26.72 -3.16
N ARG A 215 -6.97 26.15 -4.18
CA ARG A 215 -6.02 26.85 -5.06
C ARG A 215 -6.61 27.33 -6.38
N THR A 216 -7.78 26.83 -6.79
CA THR A 216 -8.48 27.26 -8.01
C THR A 216 -9.44 28.43 -7.79
N GLY A 217 -9.56 28.93 -6.57
CA GLY A 217 -10.38 30.08 -6.21
C GLY A 217 -9.59 31.36 -5.94
N ASN A 218 -8.57 31.70 -6.73
CA ASN A 218 -8.00 33.04 -6.67
C ASN A 218 -7.12 33.38 -7.89
N SER A 219 -7.78 33.76 -8.99
CA SER A 219 -7.13 34.55 -10.05
C SER A 219 -8.20 35.35 -10.78
N ASN A 220 -8.36 36.62 -10.39
CA ASN A 220 -8.69 37.77 -11.24
C ASN A 220 -8.96 38.99 -10.36
N ILE A 221 -7.92 39.71 -9.97
CA ILE A 221 -8.06 41.13 -9.58
C ILE A 221 -7.02 41.92 -10.36
N SER A 222 -7.47 42.54 -11.46
CA SER A 222 -6.78 43.65 -12.12
C SER A 222 -7.79 44.77 -12.37
N ARG A 223 -7.65 45.84 -11.58
CA ARG A 223 -7.99 47.25 -11.79
C ARG A 223 -9.22 47.61 -12.67
N LEU A 224 -10.24 48.20 -12.04
CA LEU A 224 -10.78 49.54 -12.38
C LEU A 224 -11.64 50.08 -11.22
N GLY A 225 -11.61 51.39 -10.98
CA GLY A 225 -12.07 52.01 -9.74
C GLY A 225 -13.53 52.52 -9.69
N THR A 226 -13.79 53.10 -8.51
CA THR A 226 -14.80 54.11 -8.13
C THR A 226 -16.27 53.72 -7.93
N HIS A 227 -16.72 54.10 -6.72
CA HIS A 227 -18.05 54.53 -6.24
C HIS A 227 -19.15 53.51 -5.88
N GLU A 228 -19.83 53.91 -4.81
CA GLU A 228 -20.83 53.29 -3.94
C GLU A 228 -22.03 52.61 -4.64
N LEU A 229 -22.61 51.58 -4.00
CA LEU A 229 -23.91 51.65 -3.31
C LEU A 229 -24.42 50.25 -2.92
N SER A 230 -25.00 50.22 -1.71
CA SER A 230 -25.92 49.20 -1.18
C SER A 230 -26.95 48.74 -2.22
N TRP A 231 -27.32 47.45 -2.22
CA TRP A 231 -28.70 46.98 -1.93
C TRP A 231 -28.77 45.45 -1.85
N ASN A 232 -29.39 44.99 -0.77
CA ASN A 232 -30.04 43.69 -0.63
C ASN A 232 -31.11 43.52 -1.73
N THR A 233 -31.26 42.35 -2.37
CA THR A 233 -32.55 41.65 -2.64
C THR A 233 -32.36 40.34 -3.42
N ARG A 234 -32.64 39.24 -2.71
CA ARG A 234 -33.37 38.01 -3.06
C ARG A 234 -33.89 37.81 -4.51
N SER A 235 -33.39 36.78 -5.18
CA SER A 235 -34.08 35.79 -6.06
C SER A 235 -32.98 35.06 -6.86
N GLY A 236 -32.89 33.75 -7.06
CA GLY A 236 -33.82 32.65 -6.91
C GLY A 236 -33.47 31.65 -8.01
N ILE A 237 -32.45 30.82 -7.83
CA ILE A 237 -32.23 29.60 -8.63
C ILE A 237 -32.00 28.47 -7.64
N ASN A 238 -33.00 27.61 -7.52
CA ASN A 238 -32.96 26.40 -6.70
C ASN A 238 -31.95 25.42 -7.32
N HIS A 239 -30.80 25.25 -6.68
CA HIS A 239 -30.06 24.00 -6.74
C HIS A 239 -30.25 23.30 -5.39
N THR A 240 -31.03 22.23 -5.42
CA THR A 240 -31.16 21.28 -4.32
C THR A 240 -29.78 20.71 -3.99
N PRO A 241 -29.35 20.72 -2.71
CA PRO A 241 -28.19 19.93 -2.32
C PRO A 241 -28.50 18.46 -2.58
N HIS A 242 -27.62 17.78 -3.32
CA HIS A 242 -27.68 16.33 -3.41
C HIS A 242 -27.51 15.77 -2.00
N HIS A 243 -28.60 15.21 -1.47
CA HIS A 243 -28.63 14.42 -0.25
C HIS A 243 -27.70 13.22 -0.46
N PRO A 244 -26.74 12.96 0.44
CA PRO A 244 -26.00 11.69 0.41
C PRO A 244 -26.99 10.56 0.68
N ASP A 245 -26.95 9.54 -0.18
CA ASP A 245 -27.89 8.42 -0.22
C ASP A 245 -28.13 7.79 1.17
N ASP A 246 -29.42 7.73 1.56
CA ASP A 246 -29.93 7.20 2.84
C ASP A 246 -29.63 5.71 3.11
N ASN A 247 -28.93 5.06 2.19
CA ASN A 247 -28.63 3.63 2.25
C ASN A 247 -27.35 3.32 3.05
N GLN A 248 -26.46 4.31 3.28
CA GLN A 248 -25.25 4.06 4.08
C GLN A 248 -25.54 3.98 5.58
N TRP A 249 -26.46 4.80 6.09
CA TRP A 249 -26.85 4.78 7.51
C TRP A 249 -27.64 3.52 7.88
N LEU A 250 -28.49 3.03 6.99
CA LEU A 250 -29.23 1.78 7.18
C LEU A 250 -28.29 0.56 7.20
N MET A 251 -27.23 0.56 6.38
CA MET A 251 -26.22 -0.50 6.40
C MET A 251 -25.43 -0.52 7.71
N PHE A 252 -25.09 0.64 8.28
CA PHE A 252 -24.42 0.72 9.59
C PHE A 252 -25.32 0.26 10.73
N LEU A 253 -26.62 0.61 10.71
CA LEU A 253 -27.58 0.16 11.72
C LEU A 253 -27.83 -1.35 11.65
N LEU A 254 -27.96 -1.92 10.44
CA LEU A 254 -28.10 -3.36 10.23
C LEU A 254 -26.87 -4.12 10.76
N PHE A 255 -25.66 -3.61 10.51
CA PHE A 255 -24.43 -4.25 10.98
C PHE A 255 -24.34 -4.26 12.52
N LEU A 256 -24.79 -3.18 13.18
CA LEU A 256 -24.79 -3.06 14.63
C LEU A 256 -25.85 -3.98 15.28
N VAL A 257 -27.02 -4.11 14.66
CA VAL A 257 -28.07 -5.05 15.10
C VAL A 257 -27.61 -6.51 14.96
N ILE A 258 -26.91 -6.86 13.88
CA ILE A 258 -26.36 -8.21 13.69
C ILE A 258 -25.28 -8.54 14.73
N ILE A 259 -24.39 -7.60 15.05
CA ILE A 259 -23.37 -7.81 16.10
C ILE A 259 -24.02 -8.02 17.47
N VAL A 260 -25.01 -7.21 17.83
CA VAL A 260 -25.73 -7.36 19.11
C VAL A 260 -26.48 -8.70 19.14
N PHE A 261 -27.13 -9.11 18.04
CA PHE A 261 -27.80 -10.39 17.94
C PHE A 261 -26.84 -11.58 18.07
N LEU A 262 -25.67 -11.53 17.42
CA LEU A 262 -24.65 -12.57 17.53
C LEU A 262 -24.03 -12.66 18.93
N LEU A 263 -23.85 -11.53 19.62
CA LEU A 263 -23.37 -11.49 21.00
C LEU A 263 -24.41 -12.05 21.98
N VAL A 264 -25.70 -11.75 21.78
CA VAL A 264 -26.79 -12.30 22.60
C VAL A 264 -26.97 -13.79 22.34
N CYS A 265 -27.02 -14.23 21.08
CA CYS A 265 -27.17 -15.66 20.75
C CYS A 265 -25.95 -16.49 21.14
N GLY A 266 -24.73 -15.96 20.99
CA GLY A 266 -23.49 -16.63 21.43
C GLY A 266 -23.45 -16.86 22.95
N PHE A 267 -24.11 -16.01 23.73
CA PHE A 267 -24.22 -16.15 25.17
C PHE A 267 -25.24 -17.21 25.62
N PHE A 268 -26.26 -17.49 24.79
CA PHE A 268 -27.28 -18.51 25.07
C PHE A 268 -26.93 -19.91 24.56
N LEU A 269 -25.94 -20.05 23.67
CA LEU A 269 -25.44 -21.34 23.16
C LEU A 269 -24.28 -21.93 23.97
N SER A 270 -23.85 -21.26 25.06
CA SER A 270 -22.76 -21.69 25.95
C SER A 270 -23.22 -22.07 27.36
N LYS A 271 -24.47 -22.51 27.52
CA LYS A 271 -24.96 -23.18 28.74
C LYS A 271 -25.60 -24.52 28.39
#